data_AF-A0A660WR07-F1
#
_entry.id   AF-A0A660WR07-F1
#
_cell.length_a   1.000
_cell.length_b   1.000
_cell.length_c   1.000
_cell.angle_alpha   90.00
_cell.angle_beta   90.00
_cell.angle_gamma   90.00
#
_symmetry.space_group_name_H-M   'P 1'
#
loop_
_entity.id
_entity.type
_entity.pdbx_description
1 polymer ?
#
loop_
_entity_poly.entity_id
_entity_poly.type
_entity_poly.pdbx_seq_one_letter_code
_entity_poly.pdbx_strand_id
1 'polypeptide(L)'
;DKKPPSKYEIPIPAILLYEFIEEIRIRINKGLRVAEKHSRKGLRGAKEEEIIKNLRNEYRLALREGIIDSKEDFDLILLSKELSAYLATSDKGVIKWAQKLGIICISAEELKNLLTN
;
A
#
# COMPACT_ATOMS: atom_id res chain seq x y z
N ASP A 1 12.82 -20.22 12.04
CA ASP A 1 13.04 -19.63 10.70
C ASP A 1 11.85 -18.81 10.24
N LYS A 2 12.09 -17.73 9.48
CA LYS A 2 11.03 -16.90 8.89
C LYS A 2 10.57 -17.55 7.58
N LYS A 3 9.27 -17.86 7.44
CA LYS A 3 8.70 -18.48 6.24
C LYS A 3 8.26 -17.41 5.23
N PRO A 4 8.73 -17.42 3.98
CA PRO A 4 8.15 -16.62 2.90
C PRO A 4 6.89 -17.30 2.32
N PRO A 5 6.00 -16.56 1.63
CA PRO A 5 4.85 -17.16 0.95
C PRO A 5 5.27 -17.99 -0.27
N SER A 6 4.51 -19.03 -0.61
CA SER A 6 4.64 -19.79 -1.86
C SER A 6 4.09 -19.00 -3.05
N LYS A 7 4.86 -18.01 -3.52
CA LYS A 7 4.43 -17.01 -4.53
C LYS A 7 3.90 -17.60 -5.85
N TYR A 8 4.31 -18.83 -6.20
CA TYR A 8 3.93 -19.47 -7.45
C TYR A 8 2.66 -20.33 -7.35
N GLU A 9 2.33 -20.79 -6.14
CA GLU A 9 1.28 -21.80 -5.94
C GLU A 9 0.03 -21.20 -5.29
N ILE A 10 0.11 -19.99 -4.72
CA ILE A 10 -1.01 -19.36 -4.03
C ILE A 10 -2.06 -18.88 -5.05
N PRO A 11 -3.30 -19.42 -5.03
CA PRO A 11 -4.37 -18.92 -5.87
C PRO A 11 -4.86 -17.56 -5.36
N ILE A 12 -4.94 -16.58 -6.26
CA ILE A 12 -5.43 -15.23 -5.98
C ILE A 12 -6.66 -14.96 -6.85
N PRO A 13 -7.78 -14.48 -6.27
CA PRO A 13 -8.94 -14.06 -7.04
C PRO A 13 -8.57 -12.95 -8.04
N ALA A 14 -8.98 -13.11 -9.30
CA ALA A 14 -8.67 -12.13 -10.36
C ALA A 14 -9.16 -10.71 -10.02
N ILE A 15 -10.27 -10.58 -9.29
CA ILE A 15 -10.81 -9.29 -8.83
C ILE A 15 -9.78 -8.45 -8.07
N LEU A 16 -8.86 -9.08 -7.35
CA LEU A 16 -7.78 -8.39 -6.64
C LEU A 16 -6.91 -7.60 -7.63
N LEU A 17 -6.57 -8.21 -8.77
CA LEU A 17 -5.76 -7.57 -9.80
C LEU A 17 -6.52 -6.44 -10.50
N TYR A 18 -7.82 -6.61 -10.77
CA TYR A 18 -8.66 -5.56 -11.35
C TYR A 18 -8.68 -4.31 -10.46
N GLU A 19 -8.93 -4.49 -9.17
CA GLU A 19 -8.92 -3.38 -8.22
C GLU A 19 -7.54 -2.74 -8.09
N PHE A 20 -6.47 -3.53 -8.22
CA PHE A 20 -5.10 -3.02 -8.11
C PHE A 20 -4.77 -2.09 -9.28
N ILE A 21 -5.18 -2.49 -10.48
CA ILE A 21 -5.05 -1.69 -11.70
C ILE A 21 -5.82 -0.37 -11.54
N GLU A 22 -7.04 -0.39 -11.02
CA GLU A 22 -7.83 0.83 -10.81
C GLU A 22 -7.19 1.75 -9.76
N GLU A 23 -6.71 1.21 -8.63
CA GLU A 23 -6.01 1.99 -7.60
C GLU A 23 -4.72 2.63 -8.12
N ILE A 24 -3.95 1.90 -8.94
CA ILE A 24 -2.77 2.43 -9.63
C ILE A 24 -3.15 3.54 -10.59
N ARG A 25 -4.18 3.35 -11.42
CA ARG A 25 -4.62 4.35 -12.40
C ARG A 25 -4.99 5.67 -11.72
N ILE A 26 -5.76 5.60 -10.63
CA ILE A 26 -6.12 6.77 -9.82
C ILE A 26 -4.86 7.49 -9.30
N ARG A 27 -3.85 6.74 -8.85
CA ARG A 27 -2.60 7.27 -8.32
C ARG A 27 -1.70 7.91 -9.37
N ILE A 28 -1.58 7.30 -10.54
CA ILE A 28 -0.87 7.89 -11.68
C ILE A 28 -1.49 9.25 -12.01
N ASN A 29 -2.83 9.33 -12.03
CA ASN A 29 -3.54 10.60 -12.26
C ASN A 29 -3.28 11.63 -11.16
N LYS A 30 -3.23 11.22 -9.88
CA LYS A 30 -2.84 12.12 -8.77
C LYS A 30 -1.39 12.61 -8.93
N GLY A 31 -0.46 11.72 -9.27
CA GLY A 31 0.95 12.04 -9.50
C GLY A 31 1.12 13.04 -10.65
N LEU A 32 0.39 12.86 -11.75
CA LEU A 32 0.36 13.80 -12.87
C LEU A 32 -0.06 15.20 -12.42
N ARG A 33 -1.15 15.32 -11.66
CA ARG A 33 -1.62 16.61 -11.12
C ARG A 33 -0.57 17.29 -10.24
N VAL A 34 0.16 16.52 -9.43
CA VAL A 34 1.28 17.03 -8.63
C VAL A 34 2.41 17.54 -9.54
N ALA A 35 2.78 16.79 -10.58
CA ALA A 35 3.81 17.22 -11.54
C ALA A 35 3.42 18.52 -12.25
N GLU A 36 2.18 18.62 -12.76
CA GLU A 36 1.69 19.84 -13.39
C GLU A 36 1.66 21.05 -12.45
N LYS A 37 1.26 20.85 -11.18
CA LYS A 37 1.27 21.90 -10.15
C LYS A 37 2.66 22.49 -9.98
N HIS A 38 3.68 21.65 -9.89
CA HIS A 38 5.06 22.10 -9.68
C HIS A 38 5.71 22.66 -10.96
N SER A 39 5.35 22.14 -12.13
CA SER A 39 5.73 22.72 -13.43
C SER A 39 5.24 24.18 -13.55
N ARG A 40 3.97 24.43 -13.21
CA ARG A 40 3.39 25.80 -13.20
C ARG A 40 4.09 26.72 -12.19
N LYS A 41 4.57 26.20 -11.05
CA LYS A 41 5.36 26.97 -10.07
C LYS A 41 6.73 27.38 -10.62
N GLY A 42 7.38 26.49 -11.36
CA GLY A 42 8.66 26.79 -12.03
C GLY A 42 8.55 27.94 -13.02
N LEU A 43 7.50 27.95 -13.84
CA LEU A 43 7.24 29.05 -14.78
C LEU A 43 6.97 30.41 -14.09
N ARG A 44 6.60 30.40 -12.80
CA ARG A 44 6.35 31.61 -12.00
C ARG A 44 7.60 32.09 -11.23
N GLY A 45 8.77 31.51 -11.50
CA GLY A 45 10.04 31.95 -10.91
C GLY A 45 10.32 31.41 -9.51
N ALA A 46 9.64 30.33 -9.08
CA ALA A 46 9.99 29.66 -7.82
C ALA A 46 11.37 28.99 -7.93
N LYS A 47 12.09 28.89 -6.79
CA LYS A 47 13.45 28.30 -6.74
C LYS A 47 13.41 26.82 -7.10
N GLU A 48 14.27 26.41 -8.02
CA GLU A 48 14.33 25.03 -8.54
C GLU A 48 14.46 23.99 -7.42
N GLU A 49 15.37 24.21 -6.47
CA GLU A 49 15.63 23.30 -5.35
C GLU A 49 14.37 23.04 -4.50
N GLU A 50 13.60 24.10 -4.24
CA GLU A 50 12.36 24.02 -3.48
C GLU A 50 11.28 23.27 -4.26
N ILE A 51 11.18 23.51 -5.57
CA ILE A 51 10.25 22.81 -6.46
C ILE A 51 10.58 21.32 -6.49
N ILE A 52 11.83 20.95 -6.71
CA ILE A 52 12.26 19.54 -6.78
C ILE A 52 11.98 18.84 -5.44
N LYS A 53 12.32 19.48 -4.32
CA LYS A 53 12.07 18.93 -2.98
C LYS A 53 10.58 18.69 -2.75
N ASN A 54 9.75 19.68 -3.02
CA ASN A 54 8.31 19.59 -2.77
C ASN A 54 7.62 18.65 -3.76
N LEU A 55 8.01 18.65 -5.03
CA LEU A 55 7.53 17.72 -6.04
C LEU A 55 7.82 16.28 -5.61
N ARG A 56 9.05 15.95 -5.24
CA ARG A 56 9.41 14.59 -4.79
C ARG A 56 8.60 14.16 -3.56
N ASN A 57 8.37 15.06 -2.62
CA ASN A 57 7.60 14.76 -1.41
C ASN A 57 6.12 14.50 -1.74
N GLU A 58 5.46 15.48 -2.39
CA GLU A 58 4.03 15.39 -2.72
C GLU A 58 3.75 14.24 -3.70
N TYR A 59 4.66 13.97 -4.65
CA TYR A 59 4.50 12.89 -5.61
C TYR A 59 4.57 11.52 -4.93
N ARG A 60 5.49 11.33 -3.97
CA ARG A 60 5.54 10.09 -3.17
C ARG A 60 4.27 9.89 -2.36
N LEU A 61 3.79 10.94 -1.68
CA LEU A 61 2.55 10.88 -0.91
C LEU A 61 1.35 10.50 -1.80
N ALA A 62 1.22 11.15 -2.96
CA ALA A 62 0.15 10.90 -3.92
C ALA A 62 0.11 9.45 -4.44
N LEU A 63 1.27 8.78 -4.54
CA LEU A 63 1.37 7.39 -4.98
C LEU A 63 1.19 6.36 -3.84
N ARG A 64 1.59 6.69 -2.60
CA ARG A 64 1.69 5.70 -1.52
C ARG A 64 0.52 5.69 -0.56
N GLU A 65 -0.25 6.78 -0.47
CA GLU A 65 -1.32 6.87 0.49
C GLU A 65 -2.41 5.79 0.27
N GLY A 66 -2.62 4.92 1.27
CA GLY A 66 -3.76 4.00 1.35
C GLY A 66 -3.75 2.83 0.36
N ILE A 67 -2.58 2.37 -0.08
CA ILE A 67 -2.39 1.19 -0.94
C ILE A 67 -1.29 0.30 -0.36
N ILE A 68 -1.26 -0.99 -0.73
CA ILE A 68 -0.04 -1.80 -0.63
C ILE A 68 0.98 -1.21 -1.61
N ASP A 69 2.00 -0.51 -1.11
CA ASP A 69 3.02 0.11 -1.94
C ASP A 69 4.36 -0.65 -1.95
N SER A 70 4.48 -1.71 -1.13
CA SER A 70 5.70 -2.50 -0.98
C SER A 70 5.50 -3.99 -1.31
N LYS A 71 6.60 -4.67 -1.69
CA LYS A 71 6.58 -6.12 -1.95
C LYS A 71 6.41 -6.90 -0.65
N GLU A 72 6.94 -6.33 0.43
CA GLU A 72 6.96 -6.87 1.77
C GLU A 72 5.54 -6.96 2.36
N ASP A 73 4.72 -5.91 2.17
CA ASP A 73 3.32 -5.90 2.58
C ASP A 73 2.49 -6.92 1.80
N PHE A 74 2.76 -7.05 0.50
CA PHE A 74 2.10 -8.05 -0.32
C PHE A 74 2.50 -9.46 0.11
N ASP A 75 3.79 -9.71 0.34
CA ASP A 75 4.28 -11.00 0.82
C ASP A 75 3.67 -11.37 2.17
N LEU A 76 3.51 -10.41 3.08
CA LEU A 76 2.85 -10.60 4.37
C LEU A 76 1.40 -11.04 4.21
N ILE A 77 0.64 -10.38 3.33
CA ILE A 77 -0.75 -10.73 3.03
C ILE A 77 -0.85 -12.13 2.42
N LEU A 78 0.03 -12.46 1.46
CA LEU A 78 0.06 -13.78 0.83
C LEU A 78 0.40 -14.86 1.84
N LEU A 79 1.34 -14.61 2.75
CA LEU A 79 1.73 -15.55 3.78
C LEU A 79 0.58 -15.79 4.76
N SER A 80 -0.12 -14.73 5.18
CA SER A 80 -1.32 -14.86 6.02
C SER A 80 -2.41 -15.68 5.34
N LYS A 81 -2.61 -15.50 4.03
CA LYS A 81 -3.53 -16.32 3.23
C LYS A 81 -3.11 -17.78 3.21
N GLU A 82 -1.84 -18.05 2.92
CA GLU A 82 -1.29 -19.42 2.84
C GLU A 82 -1.42 -20.16 4.18
N LEU A 83 -1.14 -19.48 5.28
CA LEU A 83 -1.19 -20.06 6.63
C LEU A 83 -2.59 -20.07 7.23
N SER A 84 -3.59 -19.48 6.57
CA SER A 84 -4.92 -19.22 7.15
C SER A 84 -4.84 -18.50 8.51
N ALA A 85 -3.90 -17.55 8.61
CA ALA A 85 -3.55 -16.88 9.86
C ALA A 85 -4.25 -15.52 10.01
N TYR A 86 -4.45 -15.10 11.26
CA TYR A 86 -4.78 -13.72 11.59
C TYR A 86 -3.60 -12.80 11.27
N LEU A 87 -3.90 -11.59 10.77
CA LEU A 87 -2.88 -10.59 10.47
C LEU A 87 -2.97 -9.42 11.45
N ALA A 88 -1.98 -9.30 12.34
CA ALA A 88 -1.90 -8.18 13.26
C ALA A 88 -1.24 -6.96 12.58
N THR A 89 -2.00 -5.90 12.32
CA THR A 89 -1.49 -4.68 11.67
C THR A 89 -2.39 -3.48 11.94
N SER A 90 -1.82 -2.27 11.92
CA SER A 90 -2.54 -0.99 11.94
C SER A 90 -2.50 -0.26 10.60
N ASP A 91 -1.82 -0.83 9.58
CA ASP A 91 -1.71 -0.21 8.26
C ASP A 91 -3.03 -0.37 7.48
N LYS A 92 -3.65 0.76 7.15
CA LYS A 92 -4.95 0.78 6.46
C LYS A 92 -4.89 0.19 5.04
N GLY A 93 -3.77 0.36 4.33
CA GLY A 93 -3.55 -0.24 3.02
C GLY A 93 -3.52 -1.76 3.15
N VAL A 94 -2.66 -2.27 4.04
CA VAL A 94 -2.55 -3.71 4.28
C VAL A 94 -3.88 -4.32 4.71
N ILE A 95 -4.59 -3.70 5.67
CA ILE A 95 -5.91 -4.15 6.15
C ILE A 95 -6.92 -4.24 5.00
N LYS A 96 -7.04 -3.17 4.20
CA LYS A 96 -8.00 -3.10 3.08
C LYS A 96 -7.81 -4.26 2.12
N TRP A 97 -6.56 -4.59 1.79
CA TRP A 97 -6.24 -5.63 0.82
C TRP A 97 -6.28 -7.04 1.41
N ALA A 98 -5.89 -7.20 2.69
CA ALA A 98 -6.01 -8.46 3.40
C ALA A 98 -7.48 -8.91 3.52
N GLN A 99 -8.37 -7.99 3.88
CA GLN A 99 -9.82 -8.26 3.98
C GLN A 99 -10.43 -8.70 2.64
N LYS A 100 -9.96 -8.16 1.51
CA LYS A 100 -10.38 -8.59 0.16
C LYS A 100 -10.01 -10.05 -0.15
N LEU A 101 -9.01 -10.59 0.54
CA LEU A 101 -8.59 -11.99 0.44
C LEU A 101 -9.21 -12.89 1.50
N GLY A 102 -10.10 -12.35 2.34
CA GLY A 102 -10.74 -13.07 3.45
C GLY A 102 -9.85 -13.24 4.68
N ILE A 103 -8.75 -12.49 4.78
CA ILE A 103 -7.86 -12.53 5.93
C ILE A 103 -8.44 -11.64 7.04
N ILE A 104 -8.49 -12.18 8.25
CA ILE A 104 -8.95 -11.42 9.41
C ILE A 104 -7.77 -10.62 9.97
N CYS A 105 -7.94 -9.30 10.03
CA CYS A 105 -6.96 -8.39 10.64
C CYS A 105 -7.34 -8.10 12.08
N ILE A 106 -6.34 -8.04 12.96
CA ILE A 106 -6.49 -7.68 14.37
C ILE A 106 -5.56 -6.52 14.71
N SER A 107 -5.99 -5.70 15.67
CA SER A 107 -5.18 -4.64 16.26
C SER A 107 -4.12 -5.21 17.21
N ALA A 108 -3.13 -4.38 17.55
CA ALA A 108 -2.14 -4.73 18.56
C ALA A 108 -2.76 -4.98 19.95
N GLU A 109 -3.85 -4.29 20.27
CA GLU A 109 -4.59 -4.47 21.52
C GLU A 109 -5.33 -5.81 21.56
N GLU A 110 -6.03 -6.17 20.48
CA GLU A 110 -6.66 -7.48 20.34
C GLU A 110 -5.64 -8.62 20.40
N LEU A 111 -4.48 -8.46 19.72
CA LEU A 111 -3.39 -9.42 19.80
C LEU A 111 -2.88 -9.56 21.24
N LYS A 112 -2.68 -8.46 21.96
CA LYS A 112 -2.26 -8.49 23.36
C LYS A 112 -3.27 -9.27 24.20
N ASN A 113 -4.56 -8.99 24.05
CA ASN A 113 -5.62 -9.68 24.78
C ASN A 113 -5.66 -11.19 24.49
N LEU A 114 -5.40 -11.59 23.24
CA LEU A 114 -5.29 -13.00 22.84
C LEU A 114 -4.09 -13.71 23.47
N LEU A 115 -3.00 -13.00 23.74
CA LEU A 115 -1.77 -13.57 24.32
C LEU A 115 -1.77 -13.61 25.85
N THR A 116 -2.59 -12.78 26.49
CA THR A 116 -2.70 -12.70 27.96
C THR A 116 -3.81 -13.58 28.55
N ASN A 117 -4.65 -14.16 27.70
CA ASN A 117 -5.62 -15.20 28.07
C ASN A 117 -5.01 -16.60 27.87
#